data_AF-A0A7G9YVV0-F1
#
_entry.id   AF-A0A7G9YVV0-F1
#
_cell.length_a   1.000
_cell.length_b   1.000
_cell.length_c   1.000
_cell.angle_alpha   90.00
_cell.angle_beta   90.00
_cell.angle_gamma   90.00
#
_symmetry.space_group_name_H-M   'P 1'
#
loop_
_entity.id
_entity.type
_entity.pdbx_description
1 polymer ?
#
loop_
_entity_poly.entity_id
_entity_poly.type
_entity_poly.pdbx_seq_one_letter_code
_entity_poly.pdbx_strand_id
1 'polypeptide(L)'
;MDLKRFKEYFVVGSGITILGLVLLVVFDLAFLGMGIVLSGLMLIFIGIHWARKPKTELPDERYMRINEKVGFNAFWTTLGISAVLVYVDAYFPLGMKFRESVTLVWFVGTISFIIYRFYYDKKGFK
;
A
#
# COMPACT_ATOMS: atom_id res chain seq x y z
N MET A 1 -23.56 0.77 -6.12
CA MET A 1 -22.24 0.12 -6.20
C MET A 1 -21.90 -0.05 -7.67
N ASP A 2 -20.91 0.68 -8.19
CA ASP A 2 -20.63 0.71 -9.64
C ASP A 2 -19.69 -0.45 -10.01
N LEU A 3 -20.25 -1.66 -10.06
CA LEU A 3 -19.50 -2.92 -10.18
C LEU A 3 -18.69 -3.02 -11.49
N LYS A 4 -19.13 -2.32 -12.55
CA LYS A 4 -18.53 -2.42 -13.88
C LYS A 4 -17.10 -1.85 -13.89
N ARG A 5 -16.89 -0.68 -13.28
CA ARG A 5 -15.57 -0.05 -13.17
C ARG A 5 -14.64 -0.84 -12.26
N PHE A 6 -15.15 -1.36 -11.13
CA PHE A 6 -14.37 -2.22 -10.23
C PHE A 6 -13.76 -3.42 -10.97
N LYS A 7 -14.56 -4.09 -11.81
CA LYS A 7 -14.14 -5.26 -12.55
C LYS A 7 -12.96 -4.97 -13.49
N GLU A 8 -12.96 -3.81 -14.15
CA GLU A 8 -11.86 -3.39 -15.03
C GLU A 8 -10.56 -3.17 -14.25
N TYR A 9 -10.61 -2.42 -13.14
CA TYR A 9 -9.44 -2.20 -12.27
C TYR A 9 -8.92 -3.49 -11.63
N PHE A 10 -9.82 -4.40 -11.26
CA PHE A 10 -9.46 -5.69 -10.70
C PHE A 10 -8.76 -6.58 -11.74
N VAL A 11 -9.33 -6.71 -12.94
CA VAL A 11 -8.75 -7.53 -14.02
C VAL A 11 -7.39 -6.97 -14.47
N VAL A 12 -7.30 -5.67 -14.72
CA VAL A 12 -6.06 -5.03 -15.15
C VAL A 12 -5.02 -5.08 -14.04
N GLY A 13 -5.41 -4.76 -12.80
CA GLY A 13 -4.52 -4.82 -11.64
C GLY A 13 -3.98 -6.22 -11.38
N SER A 14 -4.82 -7.25 -11.43
CA SER A 14 -4.39 -8.65 -11.33
C SER A 14 -3.43 -9.04 -12.45
N GLY A 15 -3.68 -8.62 -13.69
CA GLY A 15 -2.78 -8.86 -14.82
C GLY A 15 -1.39 -8.24 -14.60
N ILE A 16 -1.35 -6.98 -14.14
CA ILE A 16 -0.10 -6.27 -13.81
C ILE A 16 0.62 -6.97 -12.65
N THR A 17 -0.09 -7.38 -11.59
CA THR A 17 0.52 -8.11 -10.46
C THR A 17 1.15 -9.43 -10.90
N ILE A 18 0.47 -10.20 -11.76
CA ILE A 18 1.00 -11.46 -12.29
C ILE A 18 2.23 -11.19 -13.16
N LEU A 19 2.18 -10.18 -14.04
CA LEU A 19 3.33 -9.79 -14.87
C LEU A 19 4.54 -9.40 -14.00
N GLY A 20 4.32 -8.62 -12.94
CA GLY A 20 5.36 -8.24 -11.99
C GLY A 20 5.96 -9.43 -11.26
N LEU A 21 5.13 -10.41 -10.86
CA LEU A 21 5.60 -11.66 -10.24
C LEU A 21 6.45 -12.49 -11.21
N VAL A 22 6.05 -12.58 -12.49
CA VAL A 22 6.85 -13.28 -13.51
C VAL A 22 8.20 -12.59 -13.70
N LEU A 23 8.24 -11.27 -13.80
CA LEU A 23 9.49 -10.51 -13.93
C LEU A 23 10.39 -10.64 -12.70
N LEU A 24 9.79 -10.75 -11.51
CA LEU A 24 10.51 -10.91 -10.25
C LEU A 24 11.08 -12.33 -10.09
N VAL A 25 10.30 -13.37 -10.38
CA VAL A 25 10.66 -14.77 -10.09
C VAL A 25 11.38 -15.46 -11.25
N VAL A 26 10.98 -15.19 -12.50
CA VAL A 26 11.50 -15.90 -13.68
C VAL A 26 12.73 -15.20 -14.26
N PHE A 27 12.73 -13.86 -14.26
CA PHE A 27 13.78 -13.06 -14.91
C PHE A 27 14.77 -12.43 -13.92
N ASP A 28 14.60 -12.68 -12.61
CA ASP A 28 15.42 -12.13 -11.51
C ASP A 28 15.58 -10.58 -11.55
N LEU A 29 14.61 -9.90 -12.17
CA LEU A 29 14.56 -8.44 -12.27
C LEU A 29 13.91 -7.86 -11.02
N ALA A 30 14.54 -8.07 -9.86
CA ALA A 30 13.94 -7.80 -8.55
C ALA A 30 13.35 -6.38 -8.41
N PHE A 31 14.07 -5.34 -8.84
CA PHE A 31 13.61 -3.96 -8.73
C PHE A 31 12.40 -3.66 -9.62
N LEU A 32 12.46 -4.10 -10.89
CA LEU A 32 11.44 -3.83 -11.90
C LEU A 32 10.18 -4.68 -11.64
N GLY A 33 10.36 -5.96 -11.29
CA GLY A 33 9.28 -6.85 -10.89
C GLY A 33 8.55 -6.34 -9.65
N MET A 34 9.26 -5.90 -8.62
CA MET A 34 8.64 -5.39 -7.39
C MET A 34 7.84 -4.10 -7.63
N GLY A 35 8.36 -3.18 -8.46
CA GLY A 35 7.64 -1.97 -8.87
C GLY A 35 6.33 -2.27 -9.62
N ILE A 36 6.36 -3.28 -10.50
CA ILE A 36 5.18 -3.71 -11.27
C ILE A 36 4.17 -4.45 -10.38
N VAL A 37 4.62 -5.31 -9.46
CA VAL A 37 3.73 -5.94 -8.47
C VAL A 37 3.00 -4.89 -7.65
N LEU A 38 3.73 -3.88 -7.16
CA LEU A 38 3.18 -2.79 -6.37
C LEU A 38 2.16 -1.95 -7.16
N SER A 39 2.44 -1.63 -8.43
CA SER A 39 1.51 -0.87 -9.27
C SER A 39 0.22 -1.64 -9.57
N GLY A 40 0.32 -2.95 -9.82
CA GLY A 40 -0.84 -3.83 -10.00
C GLY A 40 -1.71 -3.92 -8.75
N LEU A 41 -1.08 -4.08 -7.59
CA LEU A 41 -1.79 -4.05 -6.30
C LEU A 41 -2.47 -2.70 -6.08
N MET A 42 -1.78 -1.58 -6.32
CA MET A 42 -2.38 -0.24 -6.21
C MET A 42 -3.61 -0.07 -7.11
N LEU A 43 -3.57 -0.59 -8.33
CA LEU A 43 -4.69 -0.50 -9.27
C LEU A 43 -5.94 -1.25 -8.75
N ILE A 44 -5.73 -2.44 -8.16
CA ILE A 44 -6.80 -3.19 -7.49
C ILE A 44 -7.38 -2.36 -6.34
N PHE A 45 -6.55 -1.75 -5.51
CA PHE A 45 -7.00 -0.92 -4.39
C PHE A 45 -7.78 0.31 -4.85
N ILE A 46 -7.35 0.99 -5.92
CA ILE A 46 -8.08 2.12 -6.52
C ILE A 46 -9.46 1.66 -6.99
N GLY A 47 -9.53 0.51 -7.65
CA GLY A 47 -10.79 -0.11 -8.06
C GLY A 47 -11.74 -0.34 -6.88
N ILE A 48 -11.24 -0.95 -5.80
CA ILE A 48 -12.02 -1.20 -4.58
C ILE A 48 -12.53 0.11 -3.97
N HIS A 49 -11.67 1.13 -3.92
CA HIS A 49 -12.00 2.43 -3.34
C HIS A 49 -13.07 3.17 -4.16
N TRP A 50 -12.98 3.14 -5.50
CA TRP A 50 -13.99 3.73 -6.37
C TRP A 50 -15.33 3.00 -6.32
N ALA A 51 -15.32 1.67 -6.23
CA ALA A 51 -16.53 0.87 -6.10
C ALA A 51 -17.37 1.24 -4.87
N ARG A 52 -16.70 1.77 -3.84
CA ARG A 52 -17.26 2.08 -2.51
C ARG A 52 -17.61 3.55 -2.30
N LYS A 53 -17.33 4.45 -3.25
CA LYS A 53 -17.73 5.87 -3.14
C LYS A 53 -19.27 5.98 -2.93
N PRO A 54 -19.76 6.47 -1.78
CA PRO A 54 -21.17 6.76 -1.61
C PRO A 54 -21.54 8.01 -2.44
N LYS A 55 -22.74 8.02 -3.04
CA LYS A 55 -23.18 9.09 -3.96
C LYS A 55 -23.59 10.39 -3.25
N THR A 56 -23.61 10.44 -1.92
CA THR A 56 -24.43 11.39 -1.15
C THR A 56 -23.69 12.23 -0.09
N GLU A 57 -22.35 12.19 0.00
CA GLU A 57 -21.60 13.04 0.93
C GLU A 57 -20.74 14.04 0.16
N LEU A 58 -20.63 15.28 0.66
CA LEU A 58 -19.73 16.31 0.10
C LEU A 58 -18.29 15.76 0.10
N PRO A 59 -17.69 15.47 -1.07
CA PRO A 59 -16.58 14.52 -1.17
C PRO A 59 -15.27 15.02 -0.58
N ASP A 60 -15.03 16.32 -0.43
CA ASP A 60 -13.67 16.78 -0.22
C ASP A 60 -13.24 16.72 1.25
N GLU A 61 -14.07 17.18 2.20
CA GLU A 61 -13.67 17.27 3.61
C GLU A 61 -13.52 15.90 4.29
N ARG A 62 -14.37 14.93 3.94
CA ARG A 62 -14.27 13.57 4.49
C ARG A 62 -13.03 12.87 3.96
N TYR A 63 -12.75 13.02 2.67
CA TYR A 63 -11.56 12.42 2.08
C TYR A 63 -10.29 13.06 2.62
N MET A 64 -10.27 14.38 2.81
CA MET A 64 -9.15 15.08 3.44
C MET A 64 -8.86 14.54 4.84
N ARG A 65 -9.88 14.49 5.71
CA ARG A 65 -9.73 13.98 7.10
C ARG A 65 -9.28 12.53 7.16
N ILE A 66 -9.82 11.67 6.28
CA ILE A 66 -9.37 10.28 6.18
C ILE A 66 -7.91 10.25 5.74
N ASN A 67 -7.54 10.99 4.70
CA ASN A 67 -6.18 10.95 4.15
C ASN A 67 -5.14 11.49 5.15
N GLU A 68 -5.47 12.54 5.91
CA GLU A 68 -4.63 13.05 7.00
C GLU A 68 -4.41 11.99 8.08
N LYS A 69 -5.48 11.34 8.55
CA LYS A 69 -5.38 10.31 9.58
C LYS A 69 -4.64 9.06 9.10
N VAL A 70 -4.85 8.68 7.85
CA VAL A 70 -4.15 7.56 7.21
C VAL A 70 -2.66 7.88 7.09
N GLY A 71 -2.32 9.06 6.56
CA GLY A 71 -0.95 9.53 6.42
C GLY A 71 -0.23 9.61 7.76
N PHE A 72 -0.89 10.17 8.78
CA PHE A 72 -0.34 10.25 10.14
C PHE A 72 -0.02 8.86 10.71
N ASN A 73 -0.97 7.91 10.65
CA ASN A 73 -0.72 6.58 11.18
C ASN A 73 0.36 5.83 10.38
N ALA A 74 0.32 5.90 9.05
CA ALA A 74 1.33 5.28 8.21
C ALA A 74 2.73 5.85 8.47
N PHE A 75 2.83 7.17 8.69
CA PHE A 75 4.07 7.83 9.09
C PHE A 75 4.60 7.26 10.41
N TRP A 76 3.77 7.18 11.46
CA TRP A 76 4.19 6.61 12.74
C TRP A 76 4.53 5.13 12.66
N THR A 77 3.83 4.34 11.83
CA THR A 77 4.21 2.95 11.58
C THR A 77 5.57 2.85 10.91
N THR A 78 5.84 3.71 9.92
CA THR A 78 7.12 3.77 9.20
C THR A 78 8.27 4.18 10.12
N LEU A 79 8.03 5.18 10.98
CA LEU A 79 9.01 5.64 11.97
C LEU A 79 9.25 4.58 13.05
N GLY A 80 8.19 3.91 13.51
CA GLY A 80 8.25 2.82 14.48
C GLY A 80 9.03 1.62 13.96
N ILE A 81 8.75 1.14 12.74
CA ILE A 81 9.51 0.02 12.16
C ILE A 81 10.98 0.40 11.94
N SER A 82 11.26 1.64 11.55
CA SER A 82 12.64 2.13 11.40
C SER A 82 13.38 2.11 12.75
N ALA A 83 12.75 2.59 13.81
CA ALA A 83 13.32 2.57 15.16
C ALA A 83 13.56 1.14 15.66
N VAL A 84 12.63 0.22 15.39
CA VAL A 84 12.79 -1.21 15.73
C VAL A 84 13.97 -1.81 14.97
N LEU A 85 14.11 -1.55 13.66
CA LEU A 85 15.23 -2.07 12.88
C LEU A 85 16.57 -1.56 13.40
N VAL A 86 16.68 -0.27 13.72
CA VAL A 86 17.89 0.32 14.31
C VAL A 86 18.21 -0.30 15.67
N TYR A 87 17.19 -0.45 16.53
CA TYR A 87 17.37 -1.07 17.84
C TYR A 87 17.82 -2.53 17.71
N VAL A 88 17.15 -3.32 16.87
CA VAL A 88 17.51 -4.73 16.69
C VAL A 88 18.91 -4.85 16.13
N ASP A 89 19.29 -4.06 15.12
CA ASP A 89 20.65 -4.11 14.56
C ASP A 89 21.73 -3.74 15.58
N ALA A 90 21.44 -2.81 16.52
CA ALA A 90 22.38 -2.42 17.56
C ALA A 90 22.69 -3.54 18.58
N TYR A 91 21.71 -4.41 18.88
CA TYR A 91 21.86 -5.48 19.89
C TYR A 91 22.02 -6.88 19.28
N PHE A 92 21.53 -7.06 18.06
CA PHE A 92 21.50 -8.29 17.28
C PHE A 92 21.82 -7.93 15.83
N PRO A 93 23.10 -7.76 15.46
CA PRO A 93 23.50 -7.27 14.15
C PRO A 93 22.88 -8.16 13.07
N LEU A 94 21.89 -7.60 12.36
CA LEU A 94 21.04 -8.37 11.43
C LEU A 94 21.80 -8.68 10.14
N GLY A 95 22.95 -8.02 9.92
CA GLY A 95 23.70 -8.10 8.68
C GLY A 95 22.95 -7.51 7.48
N MET A 96 21.84 -6.80 7.72
CA MET A 96 21.03 -6.18 6.67
C MET A 96 21.80 -5.04 6.03
N LYS A 97 21.87 -5.05 4.69
CA LYS A 97 22.43 -3.92 3.94
C LYS A 97 21.47 -2.73 4.04
N PHE A 98 22.00 -1.52 4.01
CA PHE A 98 21.20 -0.29 4.00
C PHE A 98 20.05 -0.33 2.98
N ARG A 99 20.32 -0.84 1.77
CA ARG A 99 19.31 -1.02 0.72
C ARG A 99 18.15 -1.91 1.16
N GLU A 100 18.42 -3.00 1.87
CA GLU A 100 17.40 -3.96 2.33
C GLU A 100 16.53 -3.34 3.42
N SER A 101 17.16 -2.65 4.38
CA SER A 101 16.46 -1.96 5.46
C SER A 101 15.54 -0.85 4.93
N VAL A 102 16.02 -0.02 4.01
CA VAL A 102 15.21 1.04 3.37
C VAL A 102 14.05 0.44 2.58
N THR A 103 14.32 -0.62 1.80
CA THR A 103 13.27 -1.30 1.02
C THR A 103 12.16 -1.84 1.93
N LEU A 104 12.52 -2.44 3.05
CA LEU A 104 11.56 -2.95 4.04
C LEU A 104 10.72 -1.83 4.65
N VAL A 105 11.36 -0.74 5.07
CA VAL A 105 10.68 0.43 5.65
C VAL A 105 9.69 1.04 4.66
N TRP A 106 10.09 1.22 3.40
CA TRP A 106 9.21 1.74 2.35
C TRP A 106 8.03 0.82 2.08
N PHE A 107 8.26 -0.49 2.04
CA PHE A 107 7.21 -1.48 1.84
C PHE A 107 6.20 -1.44 3.00
N VAL A 108 6.68 -1.46 4.25
CA VAL A 108 5.83 -1.40 5.45
C VAL A 108 5.02 -0.09 5.47
N GLY A 109 5.64 1.05 5.20
CA GLY A 109 4.95 2.34 5.17
C GLY A 109 3.85 2.40 4.12
N THR A 110 4.15 1.93 2.90
CA THR A 110 3.19 1.91 1.79
C THR A 110 2.00 0.99 2.09
N ILE A 111 2.25 -0.23 2.58
CA ILE A 111 1.20 -1.18 2.92
C ILE A 111 0.36 -0.68 4.10
N SER A 112 0.99 -0.07 5.11
CA SER A 112 0.28 0.52 6.25
C SER A 112 -0.67 1.63 5.83
N PHE A 113 -0.23 2.52 4.94
CA PHE A 113 -1.08 3.56 4.36
C PHE A 113 -2.32 2.96 3.69
N ILE A 114 -2.16 1.91 2.89
CA ILE A 114 -3.27 1.25 2.20
C ILE A 114 -4.23 0.61 3.20
N ILE A 115 -3.71 -0.12 4.20
CA ILE A 115 -4.53 -0.78 5.24
C ILE A 115 -5.33 0.25 6.03
N TYR A 116 -4.68 1.33 6.49
CA TYR A 116 -5.37 2.39 7.24
C TYR A 116 -6.43 3.07 6.39
N ARG A 117 -6.16 3.32 5.11
CA ARG A 117 -7.15 3.91 4.20
C ARG A 117 -8.38 3.03 4.09
N PHE A 118 -8.19 1.73 3.91
CA PHE A 118 -9.29 0.78 3.88
C PHE A 118 -10.07 0.72 5.21
N TYR A 119 -9.36 0.74 6.34
CA TYR A 119 -9.97 0.70 7.67
C TYR A 119 -10.84 1.93 7.94
N TYR A 120 -10.31 3.14 7.71
CA TYR A 120 -11.06 4.38 7.97
C TYR A 120 -12.17 4.66 6.96
N ASP A 121 -12.03 4.17 5.72
CA ASP A 121 -13.11 4.22 4.72
C ASP A 121 -14.29 3.33 5.13
N LYS A 122 -14.01 2.11 5.64
CA LYS A 122 -15.03 1.13 6.06
C LYS A 122 -15.73 1.50 7.37
N LYS A 123 -15.04 2.19 8.27
CA LYS A 123 -15.59 2.57 9.58
C LYS A 123 -16.55 3.75 9.52
N GLY A 124 -16.87 4.27 8.31
CA GLY A 124 -17.88 5.29 8.01
C GLY A 124 -18.28 6.05 9.26
N PHE A 125 -17.48 7.07 9.61
CA PHE A 125 -17.59 7.79 10.88
C PHE A 125 -19.07 7.96 11.27
N LYS A 126 -19.47 7.30 12.36
CA LYS A 126 -20.61 7.75 13.14
C LYS A 126 -20.25 9.06 13.83
#